data_AF-A0A5A8AD26-F1
#
_entry.id   AF-A0A5A8AD26-F1
#
_cell.length_a   1.000
_cell.length_b   1.000
_cell.length_c   1.000
_cell.angle_alpha   90.00
_cell.angle_beta   90.00
_cell.angle_gamma   90.00
#
_symmetry.space_group_name_H-M   'P 1'
#
loop_
_entity.id
_entity.type
_entity.pdbx_description
1 polymer ?
#
loop_
_entity_poly.entity_id
_entity_poly.type
_entity_poly.pdbx_seq_one_letter_code
_entity_poly.pdbx_strand_id
1 'polypeptide(L)'
;MNCMNMEGENNQNSSYLKLELERKNISQKQLQSDLGVSQQYVSSIISGKKAVGKKMAKKLSELYDLDESRIILGDLGDHFLSGSFSMQTSVKIIKNKPHDEQMQLLYNKIDDLEEKLLMYQERDRQYFEAITAKLNIITESTISEPGKKEKSNS
;
A
#
# COMPACT_ATOMS: atom_id res chain seq x y z
N MET A 1 -23.95 10.09 -47.28
CA MET A 1 -22.94 9.07 -46.91
C MET A 1 -21.58 9.72 -46.75
N ASN A 2 -21.09 9.83 -45.51
CA ASN A 2 -19.72 9.46 -45.15
C ASN A 2 -19.66 9.30 -43.63
N CYS A 3 -19.29 8.10 -43.23
CA CYS A 3 -19.36 7.57 -41.88
C CYS A 3 -18.08 7.88 -41.09
N MET A 4 -18.25 7.85 -39.76
CA MET A 4 -17.23 7.51 -38.75
C MET A 4 -16.08 8.49 -38.55
N ASN A 5 -16.14 9.22 -37.43
CA ASN A 5 -15.04 9.20 -36.47
C ASN A 5 -15.66 8.95 -35.09
N MET A 6 -15.58 7.70 -34.65
CA MET A 6 -15.73 7.37 -33.23
C MET A 6 -14.51 7.97 -32.53
N GLU A 7 -14.70 9.07 -31.82
CA GLU A 7 -13.70 9.59 -30.91
C GLU A 7 -13.47 8.54 -29.83
N GLY A 8 -12.37 7.80 -30.00
CA GLY A 8 -11.95 6.73 -29.11
C GLY A 8 -11.88 7.23 -27.69
N GLU A 9 -12.56 6.48 -26.83
CA GLU A 9 -12.56 6.49 -25.37
C GLU A 9 -11.38 7.27 -24.78
N ASN A 10 -11.71 8.43 -24.20
CA ASN A 10 -10.80 9.25 -23.41
C ASN A 10 -10.25 8.41 -22.26
N ASN A 11 -9.05 7.84 -22.49
CA ASN A 11 -8.22 7.27 -21.46
C ASN A 11 -7.93 8.38 -20.44
N GLN A 12 -8.61 8.32 -19.28
CA GLN A 12 -8.41 9.26 -18.17
C GLN A 12 -6.97 9.28 -17.64
N ASN A 13 -6.08 8.40 -18.12
CA ASN A 13 -4.66 8.39 -17.74
C ASN A 13 -3.80 9.47 -18.43
N SER A 14 -4.32 10.30 -19.35
CA SER A 14 -3.55 11.39 -19.97
C SER A 14 -3.20 12.57 -19.02
N SER A 15 -3.59 12.48 -17.75
CA SER A 15 -3.64 13.61 -16.82
C SER A 15 -2.28 14.00 -16.23
N TYR A 16 -1.50 13.06 -15.67
CA TYR A 16 -0.34 13.41 -14.83
C TYR A 16 0.76 14.17 -15.59
N LEU A 17 1.28 13.57 -16.67
CA LEU A 17 2.40 14.14 -17.41
C LEU A 17 2.05 15.51 -17.99
N LYS A 18 0.83 15.67 -18.54
CA LYS A 18 0.37 16.93 -19.09
C LYS A 18 0.29 18.01 -18.00
N LEU A 19 -0.33 17.70 -16.86
CA LEU A 19 -0.50 18.64 -15.76
C LEU A 19 0.84 19.07 -15.14
N GLU A 20 1.79 18.14 -14.98
CA GLU A 20 3.11 18.50 -14.45
C GLU A 20 3.92 19.37 -15.39
N LEU A 21 3.86 19.10 -16.71
CA LEU A 21 4.53 19.93 -17.70
C LEU A 21 3.92 21.34 -17.74
N GLU A 22 2.59 21.46 -17.62
CA GLU A 22 1.91 22.75 -17.50
C GLU A 22 2.30 23.49 -16.21
N ARG A 23 2.36 22.79 -15.06
CA ARG A 23 2.83 23.36 -13.77
C ARG A 23 4.26 23.90 -13.87
N LYS A 24 5.15 23.17 -14.53
CA LYS A 24 6.54 23.55 -14.72
C LYS A 24 6.75 24.49 -15.93
N ASN A 25 5.67 24.87 -16.62
CA ASN A 25 5.68 25.77 -17.78
C ASN A 25 6.57 25.26 -18.93
N ILE A 26 6.64 23.94 -19.09
CA ILE A 26 7.46 23.27 -20.11
C ILE A 26 6.63 23.10 -21.38
N SER A 27 7.11 23.69 -22.48
CA SER A 27 6.44 23.56 -23.78
C SER A 27 6.74 22.23 -24.47
N GLN A 28 5.85 21.76 -25.35
CA GLN A 28 6.09 20.56 -26.14
C GLN A 28 7.33 20.68 -27.03
N LYS A 29 7.61 21.88 -27.55
CA LYS A 29 8.82 22.16 -28.35
C LYS A 29 10.09 22.01 -27.53
N GLN A 30 10.07 22.47 -26.27
CA GLN A 30 11.17 22.28 -25.34
C GLN A 30 11.39 20.78 -25.07
N LEU A 31 10.30 20.05 -24.79
CA LEU A 31 10.34 18.61 -24.58
C LEU A 31 10.92 17.85 -25.78
N GLN A 32 10.55 18.27 -27.00
CA GLN A 32 11.05 17.71 -28.25
C GLN A 32 12.57 17.89 -28.36
N SER A 33 13.05 19.11 -28.09
CA SER A 33 14.47 19.45 -28.15
C SER A 33 15.29 18.68 -27.11
N ASP A 34 14.84 18.66 -25.85
CA ASP A 34 15.60 18.10 -24.73
C ASP A 34 15.65 16.57 -24.77
N LEU A 35 14.57 15.92 -25.24
CA LEU A 35 14.51 14.47 -25.34
C LEU A 35 15.07 13.93 -26.67
N GLY A 36 15.26 14.80 -27.67
CA GLY A 36 15.71 14.42 -29.01
C GLY A 36 14.72 13.50 -29.73
N VAL A 37 13.42 13.72 -29.55
CA VAL A 37 12.33 12.89 -30.11
C VAL A 37 11.50 13.67 -31.13
N SER A 38 10.64 12.97 -31.89
CA SER A 38 9.75 13.65 -32.84
C SER A 38 8.59 14.37 -32.13
N GLN A 39 8.12 15.48 -32.71
CA GLN A 39 6.97 16.22 -32.19
C GLN A 39 5.70 15.36 -32.12
N GLN A 40 5.52 14.45 -33.07
CA GLN A 40 4.41 13.51 -33.07
C GLN A 40 4.46 12.56 -31.87
N TYR A 41 5.65 12.10 -31.49
CA TYR A 41 5.83 11.27 -30.30
C TYR A 41 5.47 12.04 -29.03
N VAL A 42 5.98 13.27 -28.87
CA VAL A 42 5.65 14.15 -27.74
C VAL A 42 4.15 14.38 -27.61
N SER A 43 3.50 14.73 -28.72
CA SER A 43 2.06 14.94 -28.74
C SER A 43 1.29 13.67 -28.35
N SER A 44 1.74 12.50 -28.80
CA SER A 44 1.11 11.21 -28.50
C SER A 44 1.24 10.81 -27.03
N ILE A 45 2.39 11.09 -26.37
CA ILE A 45 2.57 10.78 -24.95
C ILE A 45 1.82 11.77 -24.05
N ILE A 46 1.79 13.06 -24.39
CA ILE A 46 1.07 14.09 -23.61
C ILE A 46 -0.43 13.89 -23.70
N SER A 47 -0.94 13.48 -24.87
CA SER A 47 -2.36 13.16 -25.05
C SER A 47 -2.75 11.78 -24.49
N GLY A 48 -1.81 11.02 -23.91
CA GLY A 48 -2.07 9.68 -23.39
C GLY A 48 -2.36 8.61 -24.45
N LYS A 49 -2.23 8.95 -25.75
CA LYS A 49 -2.39 8.00 -26.87
C LYS A 49 -1.27 6.96 -26.91
N LYS A 50 -0.10 7.29 -26.38
CA LYS A 50 1.06 6.40 -26.31
C LYS A 50 1.61 6.34 -24.90
N ALA A 51 1.81 5.12 -24.39
CA ALA A 51 2.44 4.90 -23.10
C ALA A 51 3.93 5.28 -23.14
N VAL A 52 4.41 5.83 -22.02
CA VAL A 52 5.82 6.16 -21.83
C VAL A 52 6.54 4.96 -21.23
N GLY A 53 7.56 4.46 -21.90
CA GLY A 53 8.37 3.34 -21.39
C GLY A 53 9.40 3.79 -20.35
N LYS A 54 9.90 2.83 -19.56
CA LYS A 54 10.87 3.03 -18.46
C LYS A 54 12.04 3.96 -18.79
N LYS A 55 12.70 3.73 -19.93
CA LYS A 55 13.84 4.56 -20.38
C LYS A 55 13.46 6.03 -20.57
N MET A 56 12.27 6.29 -21.08
CA MET A 56 11.80 7.64 -21.35
C MET A 56 11.29 8.32 -20.07
N ALA A 57 10.61 7.56 -19.21
CA ALA A 57 10.20 8.03 -17.90
C ALA A 57 11.41 8.44 -17.04
N LYS A 58 12.50 7.65 -17.06
CA LYS A 58 13.76 8.01 -16.41
C LYS A 58 14.36 9.32 -16.93
N LYS A 59 14.39 9.53 -18.26
CA LYS A 59 14.87 10.79 -18.86
C LYS A 59 14.02 11.99 -18.43
N LEU A 60 12.70 11.83 -18.43
CA LEU A 60 11.76 12.85 -17.97
C LEU A 60 11.95 13.18 -16.48
N SER A 61 12.22 12.16 -15.67
CA SER A 61 12.57 12.30 -14.26
C SER A 61 13.89 13.08 -14.07
N GLU A 62 14.93 12.72 -14.81
CA GLU A 62 16.24 13.38 -14.73
C GLU A 62 16.22 14.84 -15.20
N LEU A 63 15.47 15.16 -16.26
CA LEU A 63 15.44 16.51 -16.85
C LEU A 63 14.51 17.48 -16.12
N TYR A 64 13.37 16.97 -15.64
CA TYR A 64 12.29 17.83 -15.15
C TYR A 64 11.83 17.46 -13.75
N ASP A 65 12.53 16.56 -13.05
CA ASP A 65 12.19 16.11 -11.70
C ASP A 65 10.73 15.64 -11.59
N LEU A 66 10.40 14.70 -12.49
CA LEU A 66 9.09 14.06 -12.59
C LEU A 66 9.12 12.65 -11.98
N ASP A 67 7.99 12.19 -11.46
CA ASP A 67 7.90 10.85 -10.87
C ASP A 67 7.81 9.77 -11.96
N GLU A 68 8.87 8.95 -12.08
CA GLU A 68 8.96 7.85 -13.04
C GLU A 68 7.77 6.89 -12.92
N SER A 69 7.35 6.59 -11.68
CA SER A 69 6.28 5.64 -11.41
C SER A 69 4.95 6.18 -11.89
N ARG A 70 4.65 7.45 -11.58
CA ARG A 70 3.41 8.10 -12.03
C ARG A 70 3.37 8.32 -13.55
N ILE A 71 4.51 8.49 -14.21
CA ILE A 71 4.58 8.56 -15.68
C ILE A 71 4.20 7.22 -16.33
N ILE A 72 4.66 6.10 -15.77
CA ILE A 72 4.45 4.77 -16.35
C ILE A 72 3.07 4.22 -16.01
N LEU A 73 2.66 4.34 -14.75
CA LEU A 73 1.43 3.74 -14.21
C LEU A 73 0.21 4.67 -14.34
N GLY A 74 0.43 5.96 -14.58
CA GLY A 74 -0.63 6.98 -14.53
C GLY A 74 -0.96 7.38 -13.09
N ASP A 75 -1.96 8.24 -12.95
CA ASP A 75 -2.51 8.60 -11.65
C ASP A 75 -3.29 7.40 -11.11
N LEU A 76 -2.56 6.45 -10.52
CA LEU A 76 -3.13 5.55 -9.54
C LEU A 76 -3.58 6.46 -8.41
N GLY A 77 -4.82 6.94 -8.46
CA GLY A 77 -5.43 7.62 -7.33
C GLY A 77 -5.18 6.82 -6.06
N ASP A 78 -5.26 7.48 -4.91
CA ASP A 78 -4.98 6.95 -3.55
C ASP A 78 -5.59 5.56 -3.23
N HIS A 79 -6.45 5.03 -4.08
CA HIS A 79 -6.93 3.65 -4.15
C HIS A 79 -5.86 2.55 -4.24
N PHE A 80 -4.60 2.81 -4.64
CA PHE A 80 -3.56 1.76 -4.61
C PHE A 80 -2.90 1.57 -3.24
N LEU A 81 -2.92 2.60 -2.38
CA LEU A 81 -2.33 2.55 -1.04
C LEU A 81 -3.36 2.25 0.07
N SER A 82 -4.65 2.30 -0.27
CA SER A 82 -5.79 2.05 0.62
C SER A 82 -6.58 0.81 0.19
N GLY A 83 -6.09 -0.38 0.51
CA GLY A 83 -6.94 -1.58 0.67
C GLY A 83 -7.16 -2.45 -0.58
N SER A 84 -6.74 -3.72 -0.43
CA SER A 84 -7.17 -4.91 -1.17
C SER A 84 -7.17 -4.86 -2.70
N PHE A 85 -6.10 -5.39 -3.28
CA PHE A 85 -6.05 -5.70 -4.71
C PHE A 85 -6.79 -7.02 -4.98
N SER A 86 -8.08 -6.97 -5.34
CA SER A 86 -8.76 -8.09 -6.00
C SER A 86 -8.73 -7.86 -7.51
N MET A 87 -7.73 -8.43 -8.19
CA MET A 87 -7.81 -8.57 -9.64
C MET A 87 -8.83 -9.66 -9.97
N GLN A 88 -9.98 -9.29 -10.54
CA GLN A 88 -10.73 -10.19 -11.40
C GLN A 88 -10.02 -10.26 -12.76
N THR A 89 -8.85 -10.92 -12.76
CA THR A 89 -8.41 -11.61 -13.97
C THR A 89 -9.31 -12.84 -14.09
N SER A 90 -9.87 -13.07 -15.26
CA SER A 90 -10.49 -14.35 -15.64
C SER A 90 -9.40 -15.42 -15.73
N VAL A 91 -8.81 -15.76 -14.58
CA VAL A 91 -7.89 -16.86 -14.41
C VAL A 91 -8.76 -18.11 -14.44
N LYS A 92 -8.66 -18.88 -15.52
CA LYS A 92 -8.98 -20.32 -15.44
C LYS A 92 -8.21 -20.83 -14.24
N ILE A 93 -8.90 -21.22 -13.18
CA ILE A 93 -8.32 -21.65 -11.91
C ILE A 93 -7.43 -22.86 -12.20
N ILE A 94 -6.15 -22.61 -12.44
CA ILE A 94 -5.12 -23.64 -12.45
C ILE A 94 -4.89 -23.93 -10.98
N LYS A 95 -5.56 -24.96 -10.45
CA LYS A 95 -5.30 -25.46 -9.10
C LYS A 95 -3.91 -26.07 -9.06
N ASN A 96 -2.90 -25.25 -8.83
CA ASN A 96 -1.57 -25.72 -8.47
C ASN A 96 -1.62 -26.17 -7.01
N LYS A 97 -2.07 -27.42 -6.78
CA LYS A 97 -2.13 -28.11 -5.49
C LYS A 97 -0.97 -27.82 -4.51
N PRO A 98 0.31 -27.76 -4.94
CA PRO A 98 1.40 -27.51 -3.98
C PRO A 98 1.39 -26.11 -3.35
N HIS A 99 0.77 -25.11 -3.98
CA HIS A 99 0.77 -23.73 -3.46
C HIS A 99 -0.30 -23.52 -2.38
N ASP A 100 -1.45 -24.17 -2.50
CA ASP A 100 -2.54 -24.06 -1.53
C ASP A 100 -2.17 -24.76 -0.20
N GLU A 101 -1.49 -25.91 -0.29
CA GLU A 101 -1.00 -26.67 0.87
C GLU A 101 0.10 -25.92 1.63
N GLN A 102 1.02 -25.26 0.92
CA GLN A 102 2.06 -24.43 1.53
C GLN A 102 1.46 -23.23 2.27
N MET A 103 0.38 -22.66 1.73
CA MET A 103 -0.28 -21.54 2.37
C MET A 103 -1.02 -21.97 3.63
N GLN A 104 -1.69 -23.12 3.59
CA GLN A 104 -2.34 -23.68 4.78
C GLN A 104 -1.35 -24.01 5.89
N LEU A 105 -0.17 -24.55 5.53
CA LEU A 105 0.90 -24.81 6.49
C LEU A 105 1.41 -23.52 7.15
N LEU A 106 1.50 -22.43 6.39
CA LEU A 106 1.93 -21.14 6.92
C LEU A 106 0.93 -20.59 7.93
N TYR A 107 -0.37 -20.65 7.63
CA TYR A 107 -1.42 -20.19 8.55
C TYR A 107 -1.40 -20.97 9.87
N ASN A 108 -1.36 -22.31 9.80
CA ASN A 108 -1.29 -23.14 11.00
C ASN A 108 -0.05 -22.80 11.86
N LYS A 109 1.08 -22.50 11.21
CA LYS A 109 2.32 -22.14 11.92
C LYS A 109 2.24 -20.74 12.56
N ILE A 110 1.51 -19.81 11.96
CA ILE A 110 1.26 -18.50 12.55
C ILE A 110 0.43 -18.67 13.82
N ASP A 111 -0.67 -19.43 13.75
CA ASP A 111 -1.56 -19.69 14.89
C ASP A 111 -0.79 -20.35 16.07
N ASP A 112 0.00 -21.39 15.78
CA ASP A 112 0.85 -22.06 16.79
C ASP A 112 1.85 -21.12 17.47
N LEU A 113 2.39 -20.15 16.73
CA LEU A 113 3.35 -19.18 17.26
C LEU A 113 2.65 -18.12 18.11
N GLU A 114 1.48 -17.68 17.71
CA GLU A 114 0.65 -16.74 18.48
C GLU A 114 0.23 -17.34 19.82
N GLU A 115 -0.19 -18.62 19.86
CA GLU A 115 -0.54 -19.31 21.10
C GLU A 115 0.67 -19.43 22.05
N LYS A 116 1.85 -19.76 21.53
CA LYS A 116 3.08 -19.81 22.34
C LYS A 116 3.47 -18.46 22.89
N LEU A 117 3.30 -17.39 22.11
CA LEU A 117 3.58 -16.04 22.57
C LEU A 117 2.69 -15.67 23.76
N LEU A 118 1.39 -15.97 23.66
CA LEU A 118 0.41 -15.75 24.71
C LEU A 118 0.79 -16.51 25.99
N MET A 119 1.15 -17.79 25.86
CA MET A 119 1.62 -18.62 26.97
C MET A 119 2.85 -18.04 27.68
N TYR A 120 3.84 -17.53 26.93
CA TYR A 120 5.02 -16.92 27.54
C TYR A 120 4.71 -15.60 28.24
N GLN A 121 3.89 -14.75 27.63
CA GLN A 121 3.45 -13.50 28.24
C GLN A 121 2.69 -13.76 29.55
N GLU A 122 1.80 -14.75 29.55
CA GLU A 122 1.02 -15.12 30.72
C GLU A 122 1.91 -15.69 31.83
N ARG A 123 2.87 -16.54 31.49
CA ARG A 123 3.86 -17.06 32.44
C ARG A 123 4.69 -15.95 33.04
N ASP A 124 5.17 -15.01 32.21
CA ASP A 124 5.97 -13.89 32.68
C ASP A 124 5.14 -12.98 33.59
N ARG A 125 3.86 -12.73 33.26
CA ARG A 125 2.90 -12.03 34.12
C ARG A 125 2.78 -12.69 35.49
N GLN A 126 2.57 -14.00 35.54
CA GLN A 126 2.45 -14.76 36.78
C GLN A 126 3.74 -14.71 37.63
N TYR A 127 4.92 -14.78 36.98
CA TYR A 127 6.18 -14.60 37.70
C TYR A 127 6.30 -13.21 38.32
N PHE A 128 5.92 -12.16 37.59
CA PHE A 128 5.91 -10.80 38.13
C PHE A 128 4.96 -10.68 39.32
N GLU A 129 3.74 -11.20 39.23
CA GLU A 129 2.76 -11.19 40.33
C GLU A 129 3.28 -11.96 41.56
N ALA A 130 3.90 -13.12 41.36
CA ALA A 130 4.47 -13.90 42.46
C ALA A 130 5.63 -13.16 43.14
N ILE A 131 6.48 -12.47 42.37
CA ILE A 131 7.60 -11.68 42.89
C ILE A 131 7.09 -10.47 43.66
N THR A 132 6.12 -9.72 43.11
CA THR A 132 5.55 -8.53 43.78
C THR A 132 4.86 -8.91 45.07
N ALA A 133 4.08 -10.00 45.10
CA ALA A 133 3.46 -10.53 46.30
C ALA A 133 4.51 -10.93 47.36
N LYS A 134 5.58 -11.62 46.94
CA LYS A 134 6.66 -12.05 47.85
C LYS A 134 7.47 -10.88 48.43
N LEU A 135 7.62 -9.80 47.66
CA LEU A 135 8.31 -8.57 48.07
C LEU A 135 7.37 -7.56 48.75
N ASN A 136 6.07 -7.88 48.89
CA ASN A 136 5.04 -7.03 49.46
C ASN A 136 4.98 -5.63 48.82
N ILE A 137 5.23 -5.57 47.50
CA ILE A 137 5.19 -4.34 46.71
C ILE A 137 3.75 -4.10 46.29
N ILE A 138 3.18 -2.97 46.71
CA ILE A 138 1.84 -2.54 46.29
C ILE A 138 1.92 -2.08 44.83
N THR A 139 1.33 -2.85 43.93
CA THR A 139 1.15 -2.48 42.52
C THR A 139 -0.25 -1.89 42.31
N GLU A 140 -0.41 -1.02 41.30
CA GLU A 140 -1.67 -0.29 41.01
C GLU A 140 -2.91 -1.19 40.85
N SER A 141 -2.72 -2.48 40.55
CA SER A 141 -3.77 -3.51 40.52
C SER A 141 -4.37 -3.89 41.88
N THR A 142 -3.74 -3.52 42.99
CA THR A 142 -4.21 -3.81 44.38
C THR A 142 -5.00 -2.67 45.02
N ILE A 143 -5.18 -1.55 44.31
CA ILE A 143 -6.03 -0.44 44.77
C ILE A 143 -7.49 -0.73 44.37
N SER A 144 -8.08 -1.73 45.03
CA SER A 144 -9.53 -1.92 45.07
C SER A 144 -9.93 -2.30 46.50
N GLU A 145 -10.40 -1.27 47.22
CA GLU A 145 -11.19 -1.24 48.46
C GLU A 145 -10.67 -1.88 49.78
N PRO A 146 -10.27 -1.07 50.78
CA PRO A 146 -10.44 -1.41 52.19
C PRO A 146 -11.76 -0.83 52.72
N GLY A 147 -12.79 -1.65 52.93
CA GLY A 147 -14.09 -1.08 53.32
C GLY A 147 -15.25 -1.98 53.71
N LYS A 148 -15.05 -3.15 54.34
CA LYS A 148 -16.13 -3.81 55.09
C LYS A 148 -15.74 -4.05 56.54
N LYS A 149 -16.22 -3.16 57.41
CA LYS A 149 -16.21 -3.31 58.87
C LYS A 149 -17.05 -4.53 59.25
N GLU A 150 -16.42 -5.58 59.76
CA GLU A 150 -17.08 -6.59 60.58
C GLU A 150 -16.81 -6.31 62.06
N LYS A 151 -17.92 -5.99 62.75
CA LYS A 151 -18.32 -6.33 64.13
C LYS A 151 -17.30 -6.18 65.26
N SER A 152 -17.65 -5.30 66.20
CA SER A 152 -17.48 -5.57 67.62
C SER A 152 -18.79 -5.24 68.35
N ASN A 153 -19.58 -6.30 68.60
CA ASN A 153 -20.49 -6.32 69.74
C ASN A 153 -19.61 -6.43 70.99
N SER A 154 -19.70 -5.45 71.89
CA SER A 154 -19.68 -5.68 73.33
C SER A 154 -20.19 -4.47 74.07
#